data_AF-A0A9Q4B417-F1
#
_entry.id   AF-A0A9Q4B417-F1
#
_cell.length_a   1.000
_cell.length_b   1.000
_cell.length_c   1.000
_cell.angle_alpha   90.00
_cell.angle_beta   90.00
_cell.angle_gamma   90.00
#
_symmetry.space_group_name_H-M   'P 1'
#
loop_
_entity.id
_entity.type
_entity.pdbx_description
1 polymer ?
#
loop_
_entity_poly.entity_id
_entity_poly.type
_entity_poly.pdbx_seq_one_letter_code
_entity_poly.pdbx_strand_id
1 'polypeptide(L)'
;MMKQWKLKEIVLMSIFGVVFAVIYLLFYFFGQGLRNFLTPFGLAPFGYEIIFGIWFIVSIIAAYVIRKPGAAFWSELIAGTVQVLIGSPAGPRLILTAAIQGIGAEIVFLATRYRNFSLHILVLAGMSAAVFSYAWGWFFSGLAALTPGLVVTTLAVRILSGALLAGVLGKYISDQLAQTGVLRGYALGKERQEKREKSAS
;
A
#
# COMPACT_ATOMS: atom_id res chain seq x y z
N MET A 1 6.17 8.97 -25.60
CA MET A 1 7.47 8.68 -24.93
C MET A 1 7.19 8.03 -23.59
N MET A 2 7.51 6.74 -23.43
CA MET A 2 7.53 6.13 -22.10
C MET A 2 8.54 6.90 -21.25
N LYS A 3 8.14 7.42 -20.08
CA LYS A 3 9.08 8.11 -19.18
C LYS A 3 10.12 7.07 -18.75
N GLN A 4 11.33 7.15 -19.30
CA GLN A 4 12.42 6.24 -18.96
C GLN A 4 12.69 6.30 -17.46
N TRP A 5 12.76 5.14 -16.80
CA TRP A 5 13.14 5.01 -15.41
C TRP A 5 14.60 5.45 -15.23
N LYS A 6 14.86 6.23 -14.17
CA LYS A 6 16.22 6.60 -13.77
C LYS A 6 16.69 5.63 -12.70
N LEU A 7 17.97 5.30 -12.69
CA LEU A 7 18.56 4.39 -11.69
C LEU A 7 18.18 4.81 -10.25
N LYS A 8 18.28 6.10 -9.93
CA LYS A 8 17.91 6.62 -8.61
C LYS A 8 16.45 6.34 -8.20
N GLU A 9 15.51 6.29 -9.15
CA GLU A 9 14.10 5.99 -8.88
C GLU A 9 13.90 4.49 -8.60
N ILE A 10 14.61 3.63 -9.34
CA ILE A 10 14.62 2.19 -9.09
C ILE A 10 15.22 1.93 -7.71
N VAL A 11 16.36 2.55 -7.38
CA VAL A 11 17.01 2.41 -6.08
C VAL A 11 16.10 2.89 -4.95
N LEU A 12 15.46 4.06 -5.07
CA LEU A 12 14.52 4.55 -4.05
C LEU A 12 13.34 3.59 -3.86
N MET A 13 12.76 3.09 -4.96
CA MET A 13 11.66 2.14 -4.92
C MET A 13 12.06 0.85 -4.18
N SER A 14 13.26 0.33 -4.46
CA SER A 14 13.80 -0.84 -3.76
C SER A 14 14.02 -0.57 -2.27
N ILE A 15 14.54 0.61 -1.90
CA ILE A 15 14.70 1.02 -0.49
C ILE A 15 13.34 1.05 0.21
N PHE A 16 12.32 1.64 -0.41
CA PHE A 16 10.95 1.61 0.14
C PHE A 16 10.46 0.18 0.32
N GLY A 17 10.63 -0.69 -0.68
CA GLY A 17 10.24 -2.09 -0.57
C GLY A 17 10.90 -2.78 0.64
N VAL A 18 12.21 -2.63 0.83
CA VAL A 18 12.95 -3.24 1.95
C VAL A 18 12.51 -2.68 3.30
N VAL A 19 12.39 -1.35 3.43
CA VAL A 19 11.97 -0.72 4.69
C VAL A 19 10.55 -1.14 5.07
N PHE A 20 9.63 -1.10 4.11
CA PHE A 20 8.24 -1.48 4.36
C PHE A 20 8.06 -2.98 4.55
N ALA A 21 8.92 -3.83 4.01
CA ALA A 21 8.88 -5.27 4.32
C ALA A 21 9.06 -5.55 5.82
N VAL A 22 9.97 -4.82 6.49
CA VAL A 22 10.15 -4.92 7.95
C VAL A 22 8.90 -4.43 8.68
N ILE A 23 8.33 -3.30 8.25
CA ILE A 23 7.08 -2.76 8.82
C ILE A 23 5.94 -3.77 8.64
N TYR A 24 5.80 -4.37 7.47
CA TYR A 24 4.76 -5.35 7.16
C TYR A 24 4.89 -6.60 8.03
N LEU A 25 6.11 -7.04 8.31
CA LEU A 25 6.36 -8.15 9.23
C LEU A 25 6.00 -7.78 10.67
N LEU A 26 6.37 -6.60 11.15
CA LEU A 26 5.98 -6.12 12.49
C LEU A 26 4.46 -6.05 12.62
N PHE A 27 3.78 -5.52 11.60
CA PHE A 27 2.32 -5.44 11.57
C PHE A 27 1.67 -6.82 11.44
N TYR A 28 2.37 -7.83 10.90
CA TYR A 28 1.88 -9.21 10.90
C TYR A 28 1.74 -9.72 12.33
N PHE A 29 2.78 -9.56 13.15
CA PHE A 29 2.72 -9.95 14.55
C PHE A 29 1.75 -9.10 15.37
N PHE A 30 1.70 -7.79 15.11
CA PHE A 30 0.72 -6.90 15.73
C PHE A 30 -0.72 -7.33 15.38
N GLY A 31 -0.99 -7.66 14.13
CA GLY A 31 -2.28 -8.16 13.66
C GLY A 31 -2.66 -9.51 14.29
N GLN A 32 -1.70 -10.43 14.49
CA GLN A 32 -1.94 -11.64 15.27
C GLN A 32 -2.37 -11.29 16.70
N GLY A 33 -1.66 -10.37 17.36
CA GLY A 33 -2.01 -9.90 18.70
C GLY A 33 -3.41 -9.30 18.78
N LEU A 34 -3.74 -8.41 17.83
CA LEU A 34 -5.06 -7.77 17.74
C LEU A 34 -6.17 -8.79 17.49
N ARG A 35 -5.96 -9.76 16.60
CA ARG A 35 -6.90 -10.86 16.37
C ARG A 35 -7.12 -11.71 17.63
N ASN A 36 -6.05 -12.07 18.32
CA ASN A 36 -6.12 -12.87 19.55
C ASN A 36 -6.88 -12.11 20.63
N PHE A 37 -6.61 -10.81 20.80
CA PHE A 37 -7.33 -9.94 21.72
C PHE A 37 -8.81 -9.81 21.39
N LEU A 38 -9.19 -9.79 20.11
CA LEU A 38 -10.58 -9.69 19.67
C LEU A 38 -11.35 -11.03 19.70
N THR A 39 -10.64 -12.15 19.88
CA THR A 39 -11.25 -13.49 19.86
C THR A 39 -12.30 -13.71 20.95
N PRO A 40 -12.07 -13.34 22.23
CA PRO A 40 -13.06 -13.50 23.29
C PRO A 40 -14.37 -12.73 23.05
N PHE A 41 -14.33 -11.70 22.20
CA PHE A 41 -15.48 -10.85 21.87
C PHE A 41 -16.20 -11.30 20.59
N GLY A 42 -15.77 -12.40 19.96
CA GLY A 42 -16.30 -12.84 18.66
C GLY A 42 -15.89 -11.96 17.47
N LEU A 43 -14.95 -11.03 17.67
CA LEU A 43 -14.50 -10.06 16.67
C LEU A 43 -13.18 -10.44 15.98
N ALA A 44 -12.68 -11.67 16.19
CA ALA A 44 -11.47 -12.17 15.56
C ALA A 44 -11.40 -11.94 14.03
N PRO A 45 -12.50 -12.09 13.24
CA PRO A 45 -12.47 -11.83 11.81
C PRO A 45 -12.04 -10.40 11.43
N PHE A 46 -12.18 -9.42 12.32
CA PHE A 46 -11.80 -8.02 12.08
C PHE A 46 -10.35 -7.70 12.44
N GLY A 47 -9.63 -8.60 13.14
CA GLY A 47 -8.34 -8.29 13.73
C GLY A 47 -7.30 -7.79 12.72
N TYR A 48 -7.19 -8.44 11.58
CA TYR A 48 -6.32 -7.96 10.50
C TYR A 48 -6.96 -6.86 9.66
N GLU A 49 -8.28 -6.93 9.47
CA GLU A 49 -9.02 -6.07 8.55
C GLU A 49 -8.91 -4.59 8.90
N ILE A 50 -8.91 -4.27 10.21
CA ILE A 50 -8.81 -2.88 10.71
C ILE A 50 -7.49 -2.23 10.32
N ILE A 51 -6.40 -3.01 10.33
CA ILE A 51 -5.04 -2.52 10.05
C ILE A 51 -4.54 -2.90 8.66
N PHE A 52 -5.38 -3.53 7.84
CA PHE A 52 -4.96 -4.17 6.60
C PHE A 52 -4.32 -3.21 5.59
N GLY A 53 -4.74 -1.95 5.60
CA GLY A 53 -4.20 -0.92 4.71
C GLY A 53 -2.69 -0.70 4.84
N ILE A 54 -2.07 -1.12 5.95
CA ILE A 54 -0.63 -1.01 6.10
C ILE A 54 0.12 -1.86 5.06
N TRP A 55 -0.40 -3.03 4.65
CA TRP A 55 0.28 -3.96 3.74
C TRP A 55 0.27 -3.54 2.28
N PHE A 56 -0.31 -2.39 1.94
CA PHE A 56 -0.19 -1.82 0.59
C PHE A 56 0.06 -0.31 0.61
N ILE A 57 0.58 0.21 1.73
CA ILE A 57 0.98 1.61 1.85
C ILE A 57 2.18 1.92 0.95
N VAL A 58 3.10 0.96 0.74
CA VAL A 58 4.31 1.19 -0.06
C VAL A 58 3.95 1.47 -1.52
N SER A 59 2.93 0.78 -2.07
CA SER A 59 2.36 1.08 -3.38
C SER A 59 2.01 2.56 -3.54
N ILE A 60 1.31 3.12 -2.55
CA ILE A 60 0.83 4.50 -2.58
C ILE A 60 2.00 5.48 -2.48
N ILE A 61 2.94 5.22 -1.57
CA ILE A 61 4.13 6.07 -1.36
C ILE A 61 4.99 6.08 -2.62
N ALA A 62 5.35 4.92 -3.16
CA ALA A 62 6.18 4.82 -4.35
C ALA A 62 5.54 5.49 -5.57
N ALA A 63 4.25 5.23 -5.82
CA ALA A 63 3.52 5.86 -6.91
C ALA A 63 3.43 7.38 -6.74
N TYR A 64 3.13 7.88 -5.54
CA TYR A 64 3.00 9.32 -5.29
C TYR A 64 4.32 10.07 -5.43
N VAL A 65 5.43 9.47 -4.98
CA VAL A 65 6.77 10.05 -5.03
C VAL A 65 7.37 10.00 -6.44
N ILE A 66 7.30 8.85 -7.12
CA ILE A 66 7.98 8.59 -8.40
C ILE A 66 7.13 9.02 -9.59
N ARG A 67 5.81 8.77 -9.54
CA ARG A 67 4.83 9.10 -10.59
C ARG A 67 5.15 8.52 -11.96
N LYS A 68 5.51 7.24 -11.99
CA LYS A 68 5.76 6.48 -13.21
C LYS A 68 4.96 5.17 -13.23
N PRO A 69 4.65 4.65 -14.44
CA PRO A 69 4.02 3.35 -14.58
C PRO A 69 4.84 2.23 -13.94
N GLY A 70 4.16 1.38 -13.19
CA GLY A 70 4.70 0.25 -12.44
C GLY A 70 5.21 0.59 -11.04
N ALA A 71 5.19 1.85 -10.62
CA ALA A 71 5.78 2.24 -9.34
C ALA A 71 5.03 1.64 -8.13
N ALA A 72 3.70 1.54 -8.18
CA ALA A 72 2.95 0.90 -7.11
C ALA A 72 3.24 -0.60 -7.10
N PHE A 73 3.03 -1.27 -8.25
CA PHE A 73 3.21 -2.71 -8.41
C PHE A 73 4.59 -3.21 -7.97
N TRP A 74 5.67 -2.62 -8.52
CA TRP A 74 7.02 -3.11 -8.25
C TRP A 74 7.43 -2.86 -6.80
N SER A 75 7.05 -1.74 -6.21
CA SER A 75 7.34 -1.46 -4.80
C SER A 75 6.69 -2.48 -3.86
N GLU A 76 5.44 -2.85 -4.15
CA GLU A 76 4.69 -3.85 -3.37
C GLU A 76 5.27 -5.24 -3.52
N LEU A 77 5.60 -5.63 -4.76
CA LEU A 77 6.18 -6.93 -5.05
C LEU A 77 7.54 -7.10 -4.37
N ILE A 78 8.38 -6.04 -4.37
CA ILE A 78 9.65 -6.04 -3.64
C ILE A 78 9.39 -6.16 -2.14
N ALA A 79 8.45 -5.39 -1.58
CA ALA A 79 8.13 -5.45 -0.16
C ALA A 79 7.66 -6.84 0.27
N GLY A 80 6.71 -7.44 -0.45
CA GLY A 80 6.22 -8.79 -0.18
C GLY A 80 7.30 -9.86 -0.34
N THR A 81 8.16 -9.74 -1.34
CA THR A 81 9.30 -10.66 -1.54
C THR A 81 10.29 -10.58 -0.39
N VAL A 82 10.71 -9.37 -0.02
CA VAL A 82 11.64 -9.17 1.10
C VAL A 82 11.00 -9.63 2.41
N GLN A 83 9.70 -9.36 2.63
CA GLN A 83 8.97 -9.80 3.82
C GLN A 83 9.00 -11.32 3.97
N VAL A 84 8.89 -12.07 2.88
CA VAL A 84 9.05 -13.53 2.88
C VAL A 84 10.49 -13.93 3.22
N LEU A 85 11.48 -13.28 2.58
CA LEU A 85 12.90 -13.60 2.80
C LEU A 85 13.37 -13.36 4.24
N ILE A 86 12.80 -12.36 4.93
CA ILE A 86 13.09 -12.09 6.35
C ILE A 86 12.31 -12.99 7.33
N GLY A 87 11.55 -13.97 6.83
CA GLY A 87 10.92 -15.01 7.66
C GLY A 87 9.44 -14.80 7.98
N SER A 88 8.65 -14.25 7.05
CA SER A 88 7.21 -14.10 7.27
C SER A 88 6.48 -15.43 7.50
N PRO A 89 5.68 -15.56 8.57
CA PRO A 89 4.86 -16.76 8.81
C PRO A 89 3.78 -17.01 7.74
N ALA A 90 3.47 -16.00 6.91
CA ALA A 90 2.55 -16.13 5.77
C ALA A 90 3.11 -17.05 4.65
N GLY A 91 4.42 -17.28 4.64
CA GLY A 91 5.11 -18.12 3.67
C GLY A 91 5.16 -17.53 2.25
N PRO A 92 5.70 -18.28 1.26
CA PRO A 92 5.97 -17.77 -0.09
C PRO A 92 4.75 -17.26 -0.88
N ARG A 93 3.54 -17.72 -0.52
CA ARG A 93 2.27 -17.26 -1.14
C ARG A 93 2.03 -15.76 -0.94
N LEU A 94 2.67 -15.16 0.06
CA LEU A 94 2.64 -13.72 0.30
C LEU A 94 3.19 -12.92 -0.89
N ILE A 95 4.14 -13.46 -1.66
CA ILE A 95 4.68 -12.80 -2.86
C ILE A 95 3.57 -12.59 -3.90
N LEU A 96 2.76 -13.61 -4.15
CA LEU A 96 1.63 -13.53 -5.08
C LEU A 96 0.54 -12.60 -4.55
N THR A 97 0.32 -12.61 -3.24
CA THR A 97 -0.61 -11.69 -2.57
C THR A 97 -0.19 -10.24 -2.75
N ALA A 98 1.10 -9.94 -2.57
CA ALA A 98 1.68 -8.61 -2.78
C ALA A 98 1.62 -8.19 -4.25
N ALA A 99 1.85 -9.12 -5.19
CA ALA A 99 1.67 -8.85 -6.62
C ALA A 99 0.23 -8.39 -6.93
N ILE A 100 -0.77 -9.09 -6.39
CA ILE A 100 -2.19 -8.78 -6.62
C ILE A 100 -2.59 -7.46 -5.96
N GLN A 101 -2.10 -7.20 -4.75
CA GLN A 101 -2.28 -5.90 -4.07
C GLN A 101 -1.68 -4.75 -4.89
N GLY A 102 -0.45 -4.94 -5.36
CA GLY A 102 0.25 -3.99 -6.22
C GLY A 102 -0.50 -3.72 -7.52
N ILE A 103 -1.04 -4.76 -8.18
CA ILE A 103 -1.90 -4.61 -9.37
C ILE A 103 -3.17 -3.81 -9.02
N GLY A 104 -3.81 -4.14 -7.90
CA GLY A 104 -5.01 -3.43 -7.43
C GLY A 104 -4.76 -1.94 -7.23
N ALA A 105 -3.62 -1.55 -6.65
CA ALA A 105 -3.23 -0.14 -6.53
C ALA A 105 -2.88 0.48 -7.89
N GLU A 106 -2.08 -0.21 -8.71
CA GLU A 106 -1.57 0.27 -10.00
C GLU A 106 -2.70 0.58 -10.99
N ILE A 107 -3.78 -0.20 -11.01
CA ILE A 107 -4.94 -0.01 -11.90
C ILE A 107 -5.56 1.39 -11.74
N VAL A 108 -5.60 1.93 -10.52
CA VAL A 108 -6.17 3.27 -10.28
C VAL A 108 -5.26 4.36 -10.88
N PHE A 109 -3.94 4.21 -10.75
CA PHE A 109 -2.99 5.13 -11.38
C PHE A 109 -2.98 4.99 -12.90
N LEU A 110 -3.15 3.77 -13.41
CA LEU A 110 -3.30 3.50 -14.84
C LEU A 110 -4.58 4.14 -15.40
N ALA A 111 -5.70 4.07 -14.67
CA ALA A 111 -6.97 4.70 -15.07
C ALA A 111 -6.84 6.22 -15.19
N THR A 112 -6.01 6.86 -14.35
CA THR A 112 -5.69 8.28 -14.44
C THR A 112 -4.50 8.58 -15.36
N ARG A 113 -4.00 7.58 -16.10
CA ARG A 113 -2.82 7.63 -16.99
C ARG A 113 -1.57 8.20 -16.31
N TYR A 114 -1.42 8.00 -15.00
CA TYR A 114 -0.33 8.53 -14.19
C TYR A 114 -0.23 10.06 -14.21
N ARG A 115 -1.37 10.75 -14.38
CA ARG A 115 -1.42 12.23 -14.45
C ARG A 115 -1.99 12.88 -13.20
N ASN A 116 -2.76 12.14 -12.38
CA ASN A 116 -3.40 12.67 -11.19
C ASN A 116 -2.97 11.88 -9.95
N PHE A 117 -2.41 12.58 -8.96
CA PHE A 117 -2.04 12.02 -7.66
C PHE A 117 -2.61 12.83 -6.49
N SER A 118 -3.83 13.36 -6.68
CA SER A 118 -4.60 13.99 -5.61
C SER A 118 -4.97 12.97 -4.52
N LEU A 119 -5.30 13.47 -3.33
CA LEU A 119 -5.66 12.62 -2.18
C LEU A 119 -6.76 11.60 -2.54
N HIS A 120 -7.79 12.01 -3.27
CA HIS A 120 -8.87 11.13 -3.70
C HIS A 120 -8.37 9.93 -4.53
N ILE A 121 -7.41 10.15 -5.44
CA ILE A 121 -6.82 9.08 -6.24
C ILE A 121 -5.96 8.14 -5.38
N LEU A 122 -5.21 8.69 -4.42
CA LEU A 122 -4.41 7.87 -3.49
C LEU A 122 -5.32 7.00 -2.59
N VAL A 123 -6.43 7.57 -2.11
CA VAL A 123 -7.46 6.85 -1.36
C VAL A 123 -8.11 5.76 -2.20
N LEU A 124 -8.52 6.07 -3.45
CA LEU A 124 -9.08 5.08 -4.36
C LEU A 124 -8.10 3.94 -4.68
N ALA A 125 -6.81 4.25 -4.84
CA ALA A 125 -5.77 3.24 -5.05
C ALA A 125 -5.65 2.29 -3.83
N GLY A 126 -5.69 2.83 -2.62
CA GLY A 126 -5.73 2.01 -1.39
C GLY A 126 -6.99 1.16 -1.27
N MET A 127 -8.16 1.72 -1.58
CA MET A 127 -9.43 0.97 -1.61
C MET A 127 -9.42 -0.14 -2.67
N SER A 128 -8.87 0.13 -3.85
CA SER A 128 -8.75 -0.85 -4.92
C SER A 128 -7.81 -1.99 -4.54
N ALA A 129 -6.64 -1.69 -3.95
CA ALA A 129 -5.74 -2.70 -3.41
C ALA A 129 -6.43 -3.58 -2.35
N ALA A 130 -7.25 -2.99 -1.48
CA ALA A 130 -8.06 -3.73 -0.50
C ALA A 130 -9.01 -4.72 -1.19
N VAL A 131 -9.77 -4.29 -2.20
CA VAL A 131 -10.71 -5.13 -2.95
C VAL A 131 -9.99 -6.30 -3.63
N PHE A 132 -8.89 -6.02 -4.35
CA PHE A 132 -8.11 -7.06 -5.02
C PHE A 132 -7.50 -8.06 -4.03
N SER A 133 -6.97 -7.57 -2.91
CA SER A 133 -6.44 -8.43 -1.84
C SER A 133 -7.51 -9.32 -1.22
N TYR A 134 -8.74 -8.81 -1.09
CA TYR A 134 -9.85 -9.53 -0.48
C TYR A 134 -10.39 -10.58 -1.45
N ALA A 135 -10.51 -10.25 -2.73
CA ALA A 135 -10.86 -11.19 -3.78
C ALA A 135 -9.85 -12.34 -3.89
N TRP A 136 -8.54 -12.05 -3.76
CA TRP A 136 -7.53 -13.10 -3.68
C TRP A 136 -7.67 -13.95 -2.40
N GLY A 137 -7.87 -13.31 -1.26
CA GLY A 137 -8.11 -13.99 0.02
C GLY A 137 -9.35 -14.90 0.00
N TRP A 138 -10.35 -14.62 -0.84
CA TRP A 138 -11.55 -15.43 -0.97
C TRP A 138 -11.24 -16.90 -1.28
N PHE A 139 -10.29 -17.13 -2.19
CA PHE A 139 -9.94 -18.47 -2.66
C PHE A 139 -8.98 -19.21 -1.72
N PHE A 140 -8.21 -18.51 -0.89
CA PHE A 140 -7.05 -19.10 -0.18
C PHE A 140 -7.05 -18.91 1.33
N SER A 141 -7.81 -17.96 1.86
CA SER A 141 -7.84 -17.61 3.29
C SER A 141 -9.03 -18.18 4.04
N GLY A 142 -9.83 -19.05 3.40
CA GLY A 142 -11.01 -19.66 4.02
C GLY A 142 -12.16 -18.67 4.26
N LEU A 143 -12.12 -17.49 3.63
CA LEU A 143 -13.21 -16.49 3.74
C LEU A 143 -14.56 -17.03 3.24
N ALA A 144 -14.55 -18.04 2.37
CA ALA A 144 -15.74 -18.76 1.94
C ALA A 144 -16.49 -19.50 3.08
N ALA A 145 -15.83 -19.74 4.23
CA ALA A 145 -16.46 -20.33 5.40
C ALA A 145 -17.16 -19.30 6.31
N LEU A 146 -16.99 -18.00 6.05
CA LEU A 146 -17.66 -16.94 6.82
C LEU A 146 -19.10 -16.77 6.36
N THR A 147 -19.96 -16.30 7.28
CA THR A 147 -21.33 -15.93 6.91
C THR A 147 -21.31 -14.75 5.92
N PRO A 148 -22.29 -14.65 5.00
CA PRO A 148 -22.34 -13.56 4.03
C PRO A 148 -22.29 -12.17 4.67
N GLY A 149 -22.95 -12.00 5.83
CA GLY A 149 -22.89 -10.76 6.60
C GLY A 149 -21.48 -10.41 7.07
N LEU A 150 -20.75 -11.38 7.64
CA LEU A 150 -19.37 -11.16 8.07
C LEU A 150 -18.49 -10.76 6.88
N VAL A 151 -18.60 -11.47 5.76
CA VAL A 151 -17.83 -11.18 4.53
C VAL A 151 -17.99 -9.74 4.09
N VAL A 152 -19.22 -9.23 4.02
CA VAL A 152 -19.50 -7.86 3.59
C VAL A 152 -18.89 -6.86 4.58
N THR A 153 -19.07 -7.12 5.89
CA THR A 153 -18.55 -6.21 6.92
C THR A 153 -17.02 -6.20 7.00
N THR A 154 -16.35 -7.34 6.90
CA THR A 154 -14.88 -7.42 6.91
C THR A 154 -14.29 -6.79 5.65
N LEU A 155 -14.91 -6.99 4.49
CA LEU A 155 -14.53 -6.29 3.26
C LEU A 155 -14.67 -4.77 3.42
N ALA A 156 -15.78 -4.28 3.96
CA ALA A 156 -16.00 -2.86 4.19
C ALA A 156 -14.93 -2.27 5.12
N VAL A 157 -14.60 -2.97 6.22
CA VAL A 157 -13.54 -2.58 7.14
C VAL A 157 -12.17 -2.57 6.44
N ARG A 158 -11.86 -3.57 5.61
CA ARG A 158 -10.60 -3.59 4.83
C ARG A 158 -10.50 -2.41 3.88
N ILE A 159 -11.59 -2.09 3.18
CA ILE A 159 -11.66 -0.95 2.25
C ILE A 159 -11.41 0.36 2.99
N LEU A 160 -12.05 0.55 4.16
CA LEU A 160 -11.83 1.72 5.00
C LEU A 160 -10.38 1.78 5.52
N SER A 161 -9.83 0.64 5.93
CA SER A 161 -8.42 0.53 6.32
C SER A 161 -7.49 0.92 5.18
N GLY A 162 -7.76 0.46 3.96
CA GLY A 162 -6.99 0.82 2.77
C GLY A 162 -7.09 2.30 2.41
N ALA A 163 -8.28 2.89 2.51
CA ALA A 163 -8.49 4.32 2.31
C ALA A 163 -7.64 5.16 3.28
N LEU A 164 -7.67 4.81 4.57
CA LEU A 164 -7.03 5.59 5.63
C LEU A 164 -5.54 5.29 5.76
N LEU A 165 -5.16 4.02 5.94
CA LEU A 165 -3.78 3.63 6.24
C LEU A 165 -2.89 3.54 5.01
N ALA A 166 -3.43 3.24 3.83
CA ALA A 166 -2.64 3.31 2.60
C ALA A 166 -2.76 4.69 1.95
N GLY A 167 -3.98 5.12 1.64
CA GLY A 167 -4.23 6.36 0.90
C GLY A 167 -3.85 7.63 1.66
N VAL A 168 -4.56 7.91 2.76
CA VAL A 168 -4.36 9.15 3.55
C VAL A 168 -2.99 9.16 4.22
N LEU A 169 -2.66 8.10 4.97
CA LEU A 169 -1.40 8.00 5.71
C LEU A 169 -0.19 7.90 4.76
N GLY A 170 -0.29 7.14 3.66
CA GLY A 170 0.78 7.07 2.66
C GLY A 170 1.07 8.43 2.02
N LYS A 171 0.03 9.23 1.73
CA LYS A 171 0.21 10.63 1.31
C LYS A 171 0.92 11.45 2.38
N TYR A 172 0.45 11.37 3.63
CA TYR A 172 1.01 12.12 4.75
C TYR A 172 2.51 11.82 4.96
N ILE A 173 2.89 10.54 4.99
CA ILE A 173 4.28 10.11 5.12
C ILE A 173 5.13 10.63 3.95
N SER A 174 4.64 10.49 2.71
CA SER A 174 5.35 10.98 1.52
C SER A 174 5.56 12.50 1.57
N ASP A 175 4.55 13.23 2.05
CA ASP A 175 4.61 14.67 2.23
C ASP A 175 5.63 15.08 3.29
N GLN A 176 5.71 14.35 4.41
CA GLN A 176 6.73 14.58 5.44
C GLN A 176 8.14 14.28 4.91
N LEU A 177 8.33 13.16 4.19
CA LEU A 177 9.59 12.85 3.52
C LEU A 177 10.00 13.95 2.52
N ALA A 178 9.03 14.56 1.83
CA ALA A 178 9.34 15.66 0.92
C ALA A 178 9.78 16.93 1.67
N GLN A 179 9.33 17.15 2.91
CA GLN A 179 9.75 18.31 3.73
C GLN A 179 11.20 18.22 4.18
N THR A 180 11.72 17.02 4.42
CA THR A 180 13.13 16.83 4.81
C THR A 180 14.10 17.14 3.68
N GLY A 181 13.61 17.26 2.44
CA GLY A 181 14.41 17.54 1.25
C GLY A 181 15.01 16.29 0.60
N VAL A 182 14.90 15.10 1.21
CA VAL A 182 15.41 13.84 0.63
C VAL A 182 14.75 13.54 -0.72
N LEU A 183 13.52 14.02 -0.95
CA LEU A 183 12.78 13.80 -2.18
C LEU A 183 12.93 14.90 -3.25
N ARG A 184 13.81 15.89 -3.09
CA ARG A 184 14.00 17.02 -4.04
C ARG A 184 14.21 16.54 -5.49
N GLY A 185 14.88 15.41 -5.67
CA GLY A 185 15.18 14.84 -6.98
C GLY A 185 14.02 14.12 -7.68
N TYR A 186 12.87 13.95 -7.03
CA TYR A 186 11.73 13.14 -7.49
C TYR A 186 10.51 14.00 -7.82
N ALA A 187 9.49 13.40 -8.44
CA ALA A 187 8.34 14.14 -8.97
C ALA A 187 7.58 14.92 -7.88
N LEU A 188 7.38 14.30 -6.70
CA LEU A 188 6.76 14.98 -5.55
C LEU A 188 7.57 16.18 -5.04
N GLY A 189 8.89 16.03 -4.95
CA GLY A 189 9.77 17.12 -4.51
C GLY A 189 9.76 18.31 -5.46
N LYS A 190 9.75 18.04 -6.77
CA LYS A 190 9.66 19.07 -7.82
C LYS A 190 8.34 19.84 -7.76
N GLU A 191 7.20 19.15 -7.64
CA GLU A 191 5.89 19.82 -7.50
C GLU A 191 5.86 20.74 -6.27
N ARG A 192 6.42 20.29 -5.14
CA ARG A 192 6.48 21.12 -3.92
C ARG A 192 7.39 22.34 -4.08
N GLN A 193 8.49 22.21 -4.80
CA GLN A 193 9.36 23.33 -5.12
C GLN A 193 8.63 24.36 -6.00
N GLU A 194 7.98 23.92 -7.06
CA GLU A 194 7.17 24.78 -7.94
C GLU A 194 6.05 25.50 -7.17
N LYS A 195 5.39 24.81 -6.22
CA LYS A 195 4.39 25.44 -5.35
C LYS A 195 4.98 26.50 -4.44
N ARG A 196 6.17 26.27 -3.86
CA ARG A 196 6.86 27.24 -3.00
C ARG A 196 7.29 28.48 -3.78
N GLU A 197 7.82 28.30 -4.99
CA GLU A 197 8.22 29.40 -5.88
C GLU A 197 7.00 30.27 -6.24
N LYS A 198 5.85 29.66 -6.57
CA LYS A 198 4.60 30.37 -6.85
C LYS A 198 3.99 31.10 -5.65
N SER A 199 4.25 30.65 -4.43
CA SER A 199 3.78 31.34 -3.21
C SER A 199 4.70 32.48 -2.78
N ALA A 200 5.92 32.56 -3.34
CA ALA A 200 6.90 33.60 -3.06
C ALA A 200 6.88 34.75 -4.08
N SER A 201 6.18 34.56 -5.22
CA SER A 201 5.88 35.58 -6.24
C SER A 201 4.55 36.26 -5.98
#